data_AF-A0A434NG50-F1
#
_entry.id   AF-A0A434NG50-F1
#
_cell.length_a   1.000
_cell.length_b   1.000
_cell.length_c   1.000
_cell.angle_alpha   90.00
_cell.angle_beta   90.00
_cell.angle_gamma   90.00
#
_symmetry.space_group_name_H-M   'P 1'
#
loop_
_entity.id
_entity.type
_entity.pdbx_description
1 polymer ?
#
loop_
_entity_poly.entity_id
_entity_poly.type
_entity_poly.pdbx_seq_one_letter_code
_entity_poly.pdbx_strand_id
1 'polypeptide(L)'
;MAAADEDEEKPLDPEVEKVRKKLVRFVAINLGLLFLALMVVIAALVYKTRTAPPAAPSLAGDIQVPAGEPLAGDVVLPVGAKVISQSLSGNRVSIDTELADGSRAIFVYDITERRIVGRFSIRNK
;
A
#
# COMPACT_ATOMS: atom_id res chain seq x y z
N MET A 1 37.83 49.22 -5.90
CA MET A 1 37.31 47.84 -5.95
C MET A 1 35.80 47.96 -6.13
N ALA A 2 35.34 47.65 -7.34
CA ALA A 2 33.95 47.48 -7.81
C ALA A 2 32.90 48.53 -7.37
N ALA A 3 32.62 49.46 -8.30
CA ALA A 3 31.40 50.25 -8.32
C ALA A 3 30.19 49.35 -8.62
N ALA A 4 29.03 49.80 -8.17
CA ALA A 4 27.74 49.17 -8.40
C ALA A 4 27.48 48.96 -9.90
N ASP A 5 27.26 47.71 -10.29
CA ASP A 5 26.50 47.38 -11.48
C ASP A 5 25.04 47.70 -11.17
N GLU A 6 24.67 48.96 -11.41
CA GLU A 6 23.29 49.34 -11.62
C GLU A 6 22.85 48.63 -12.91
N ASP A 7 22.17 47.50 -12.75
CA ASP A 7 21.38 46.89 -13.82
C ASP A 7 20.36 47.95 -14.29
N GLU A 8 20.77 48.79 -15.25
CA GLU A 8 19.91 49.56 -16.11
C GLU A 8 18.99 48.56 -16.81
N GLU A 9 17.90 48.18 -16.15
CA GLU A 9 16.79 47.46 -16.75
C GLU A 9 16.23 48.33 -17.87
N LYS A 10 16.77 48.11 -19.07
CA LYS A 10 16.23 48.60 -20.33
C LYS A 10 14.71 48.44 -20.28
N PRO A 11 13.93 49.53 -20.49
CA PRO A 11 12.47 49.46 -20.39
C PRO A 11 12.00 48.36 -21.32
N LEU A 12 11.45 47.30 -20.72
CA LEU A 12 10.94 46.15 -21.44
C LEU A 12 9.89 46.65 -22.41
N ASP A 13 10.03 46.30 -23.69
CA ASP A 13 9.07 46.67 -24.73
C ASP A 13 7.64 46.44 -24.21
N PRO A 14 6.71 47.39 -24.37
CA PRO A 14 5.35 47.32 -23.79
C PRO A 14 4.55 46.08 -24.24
N GLU A 15 5.02 45.39 -25.28
CA GLU A 15 4.48 44.10 -25.71
C GLU A 15 4.92 42.92 -24.82
N VAL A 16 6.15 42.95 -24.29
CA VAL A 16 6.74 41.90 -23.45
C VAL A 16 6.06 41.81 -22.09
N GLU A 17 5.65 42.94 -21.52
CA GLU A 17 4.91 43.00 -20.25
C GLU A 17 3.53 42.33 -20.36
N LYS A 18 2.84 42.52 -21.49
CA LYS A 18 1.54 41.88 -21.78
C LYS A 18 1.68 40.36 -21.86
N VAL A 19 2.78 39.88 -22.46
CA VAL A 19 3.08 38.44 -22.55
C VAL A 19 3.44 37.86 -21.18
N ARG A 20 4.28 38.54 -20.39
CA ARG A 20 4.61 38.14 -19.01
C ARG A 20 3.36 37.98 -18.15
N LYS A 21 2.44 38.95 -18.21
CA LYS A 21 1.17 38.90 -17.47
C LYS A 21 0.28 37.72 -17.91
N LYS A 22 0.26 37.39 -19.21
CA LYS A 22 -0.44 36.20 -19.73
C LYS A 22 0.20 34.90 -19.24
N LEU A 23 1.53 34.80 -19.24
CA LEU A 23 2.27 33.63 -18.77
C LEU A 23 2.05 33.40 -17.27
N VAL A 24 2.14 34.43 -16.45
CA VAL A 24 1.88 34.32 -15.01
C VAL A 24 0.45 33.84 -14.74
N ARG A 25 -0.53 34.38 -15.48
CA ARG A 25 -1.93 33.92 -15.38
C ARG A 25 -2.09 32.47 -15.80
N PHE A 26 -1.41 32.03 -16.85
CA PHE A 26 -1.43 30.64 -17.31
C PHE A 26 -0.82 29.69 -16.28
N VAL A 27 0.35 30.03 -15.72
CA VAL A 27 1.02 29.27 -14.67
C VAL A 27 0.13 29.17 -13.43
N ALA A 28 -0.51 30.26 -13.01
CA ALA A 28 -1.42 30.26 -11.86
C ALA A 28 -2.61 29.31 -12.07
N ILE A 29 -3.20 29.30 -13.27
CA ILE A 29 -4.31 28.38 -13.60
C ILE A 29 -3.84 26.93 -13.59
N ASN A 30 -2.71 26.63 -14.23
CA ASN A 30 -2.16 25.28 -14.29
C ASN A 30 -1.78 24.75 -12.90
N LEU A 31 -1.11 25.58 -12.09
CA LEU A 31 -0.75 25.24 -10.72
C LEU A 31 -2.01 25.04 -9.85
N GLY A 32 -3.05 25.85 -10.06
CA GLY A 32 -4.33 25.69 -9.40
C GLY A 32 -5.00 24.34 -9.73
N LEU A 33 -4.97 23.93 -11.00
CA LEU A 33 -5.47 22.61 -11.42
C LEU A 33 -4.67 21.47 -10.81
N LEU A 34 -3.34 21.57 -10.80
CA LEU A 34 -2.47 20.56 -10.21
C LEU A 34 -2.73 20.41 -8.71
N PHE A 35 -2.87 21.54 -8.01
CA PHE A 35 -3.18 21.57 -6.58
C PHE A 35 -4.57 21.00 -6.29
N LEU A 36 -5.56 21.31 -7.12
CA LEU A 36 -6.91 20.75 -7.00
C LEU A 36 -6.90 19.22 -7.15
N ALA A 37 -6.19 18.69 -8.13
CA ALA A 37 -6.06 17.24 -8.32
C ALA A 37 -5.41 16.57 -7.09
N LEU A 38 -4.36 17.19 -6.53
CA LEU A 38 -3.74 16.72 -5.29
C LEU A 38 -4.72 16.74 -4.11
N MET A 39 -5.48 17.81 -3.94
CA MET A 39 -6.49 17.94 -2.88
C MET A 39 -7.57 16.86 -2.99
N VAL A 40 -8.02 16.51 -4.20
CA VAL A 40 -8.99 15.44 -4.43
C VAL A 40 -8.43 14.09 -3.98
N VAL A 41 -7.18 13.77 -4.32
CA VAL A 41 -6.52 12.51 -3.92
C VAL A 41 -6.39 12.44 -2.40
N ILE A 42 -5.97 13.52 -1.75
CA ILE A 42 -5.86 13.60 -0.29
C ILE A 42 -7.23 13.41 0.36
N ALA A 43 -8.28 14.07 -0.14
CA ALA A 43 -9.63 13.91 0.35
C ALA A 43 -10.13 12.46 0.21
N ALA A 44 -9.86 11.82 -0.93
CA ALA A 44 -10.20 10.41 -1.15
C ALA A 44 -9.47 9.46 -0.19
N LEU A 45 -8.19 9.71 0.10
CA LEU A 45 -7.43 8.94 1.08
C LEU A 45 -7.95 9.13 2.51
N VAL A 46 -8.26 10.36 2.90
CA VAL A 46 -8.85 10.66 4.21
C VAL A 46 -10.24 10.04 4.34
N TYR A 47 -11.08 10.13 3.31
CA TYR A 47 -12.38 9.47 3.28
C TYR A 47 -12.22 7.95 3.37
N LYS A 48 -11.33 7.35 2.57
CA LYS A 48 -11.07 5.91 2.60
C LYS A 48 -10.58 5.44 3.98
N THR A 49 -9.74 6.22 4.65
CA THR A 49 -9.20 5.87 5.98
C THR A 49 -10.20 6.11 7.11
N ARG A 50 -11.06 7.12 7.01
CA ARG A 50 -12.08 7.44 8.02
C ARG A 50 -13.36 6.62 7.87
N THR A 51 -13.73 6.26 6.64
CA THR A 51 -14.93 5.50 6.31
C THR A 51 -14.63 4.02 6.10
N ALA A 52 -13.36 3.61 6.07
CA ALA A 52 -13.02 2.21 6.31
C ALA A 52 -13.67 1.81 7.63
N PRO A 53 -14.61 0.84 7.61
CA PRO A 53 -15.08 0.26 8.86
C PRO A 53 -13.84 -0.15 9.65
N PRO A 54 -13.78 0.06 10.98
CA PRO A 54 -12.79 -0.66 11.78
C PRO A 54 -12.89 -2.10 11.32
N ALA A 55 -11.79 -2.70 10.86
CA ALA A 55 -11.81 -4.05 10.33
C ALA A 55 -12.57 -4.88 11.36
N ALA A 56 -13.83 -5.19 11.06
CA ALA A 56 -14.60 -6.00 11.96
C ALA A 56 -13.75 -7.25 12.10
N PRO A 57 -13.45 -7.73 13.32
CA PRO A 57 -12.90 -9.06 13.43
C PRO A 57 -13.86 -9.92 12.62
N SER A 58 -13.43 -10.38 11.45
CA SER A 58 -14.22 -11.25 10.62
C SER A 58 -14.52 -12.39 11.56
N LEU A 59 -15.79 -12.50 11.97
CA LEU A 59 -16.21 -13.56 12.87
C LEU A 59 -15.66 -14.83 12.24
N ALA A 60 -14.72 -15.48 12.93
CA ALA A 60 -14.22 -16.78 12.56
C ALA A 60 -15.44 -17.71 12.68
N GLY A 61 -16.22 -17.80 11.61
CA GLY A 61 -17.58 -18.30 11.72
C GLY A 61 -18.20 -18.70 10.39
N ASP A 62 -17.77 -18.10 9.27
CA ASP A 62 -18.25 -18.53 7.97
C ASP A 62 -17.06 -18.74 7.03
N ILE A 63 -16.69 -20.01 6.84
CA ILE A 63 -15.82 -20.41 5.74
C ILE A 63 -16.63 -20.09 4.49
N GLN A 64 -16.29 -19.01 3.78
CA GLN A 64 -16.94 -18.66 2.52
C GLN A 64 -16.69 -19.82 1.55
N VAL A 65 -17.69 -20.71 1.38
CA VAL A 65 -17.67 -21.77 0.39
C VAL A 65 -17.90 -21.10 -0.96
N PRO A 66 -16.90 -21.05 -1.87
CA PRO A 66 -17.11 -20.47 -3.18
C PRO A 66 -18.18 -21.29 -3.90
N ALA A 67 -19.18 -20.62 -4.50
CA ALA A 67 -20.11 -21.28 -5.41
C ALA A 67 -19.35 -21.63 -6.69
N GLY A 68 -18.89 -22.88 -6.83
CA GLY A 68 -18.12 -23.33 -7.99
C GLY A 68 -17.16 -24.48 -7.67
N GLU A 69 -16.10 -24.59 -8.47
CA GLU A 69 -15.06 -25.60 -8.31
C GLU A 69 -14.26 -25.42 -7.01
N PRO A 70 -13.81 -26.51 -6.36
CA PRO A 70 -12.93 -26.45 -5.20
C PRO A 70 -11.69 -25.60 -5.48
N LEU A 71 -11.36 -24.69 -4.56
CA LEU A 71 -10.14 -23.90 -4.66
C LEU A 71 -8.93 -24.82 -4.43
N ALA A 72 -8.12 -24.98 -5.47
CA ALA A 72 -6.84 -25.69 -5.41
C ALA A 72 -5.67 -24.70 -5.27
N GLY A 73 -4.65 -25.10 -4.51
CA GLY A 73 -3.40 -24.36 -4.36
C GLY A 73 -2.38 -25.13 -3.53
N ASP A 74 -1.10 -24.86 -3.77
CA ASP A 74 0.01 -25.51 -3.08
C ASP A 74 0.54 -24.62 -1.96
N VAL A 75 0.74 -25.21 -0.78
CA VAL A 75 1.46 -24.56 0.33
C VAL A 75 2.86 -25.14 0.40
N VAL A 76 3.85 -24.36 -0.03
CA VAL A 76 5.26 -24.79 -0.04
C VAL A 76 5.84 -24.70 1.36
N LEU A 77 6.13 -25.86 1.95
CA LEU A 77 6.81 -25.98 3.25
C LEU A 77 8.29 -26.36 3.04
N PRO A 78 9.18 -26.08 4.01
CA PRO A 78 10.57 -26.51 3.95
C PRO A 78 10.69 -28.03 3.79
N VAL A 79 11.72 -28.46 3.07
CA VAL A 79 11.99 -29.90 2.87
C VAL A 79 12.16 -30.60 4.22
N GLY A 80 11.51 -31.75 4.38
CA GLY A 80 11.53 -32.52 5.62
C GLY A 80 10.64 -31.97 6.73
N ALA A 81 9.91 -30.88 6.50
CA ALA A 81 8.93 -30.40 7.46
C ALA A 81 7.73 -31.36 7.55
N LYS A 82 7.26 -31.62 8.77
CA LYS A 82 6.06 -32.41 9.07
C LYS A 82 4.98 -31.50 9.61
N VAL A 83 3.77 -31.61 9.07
CA VAL A 83 2.60 -30.90 9.60
C VAL A 83 2.14 -31.61 10.88
N ILE A 84 2.13 -30.88 11.98
CA ILE A 84 1.67 -31.36 13.29
C ILE A 84 0.18 -31.08 13.45
N SER A 85 -0.23 -29.85 13.12
CA SER A 85 -1.62 -29.43 13.21
C SER A 85 -1.89 -28.24 12.29
N GLN A 86 -3.17 -27.98 12.04
CA GLN A 86 -3.64 -26.87 11.24
C GLN A 86 -4.91 -26.27 11.85
N SER A 87 -5.09 -24.97 11.69
CA SER A 87 -6.30 -24.26 12.08
C SER A 87 -6.67 -23.23 11.01
N LEU A 88 -7.97 -23.06 10.79
CA LEU A 88 -8.53 -22.13 9.82
C LEU A 88 -9.29 -21.03 10.55
N SER A 89 -9.04 -19.78 10.18
CA SER A 89 -9.79 -18.63 10.66
C SER A 89 -10.05 -17.67 9.50
N GLY A 90 -11.31 -17.62 9.05
CA GLY A 90 -11.71 -16.87 7.86
C GLY A 90 -10.90 -17.33 6.64
N ASN A 91 -10.10 -16.42 6.10
CA ASN A 91 -9.28 -16.63 4.90
C ASN A 91 -7.82 -17.04 5.21
N ARG A 92 -7.50 -17.33 6.47
CA ARG A 92 -6.14 -17.68 6.91
C ARG A 92 -6.07 -19.09 7.46
N VAL A 93 -5.07 -19.84 6.99
CA VAL A 93 -4.69 -21.16 7.53
C VAL A 93 -3.40 -20.99 8.32
N SER A 94 -3.41 -21.31 9.61
CA SER A 94 -2.19 -21.50 10.38
C SER A 94 -1.80 -22.97 10.35
N ILE A 95 -0.54 -23.26 10.03
CA ILE A 95 0.02 -24.60 9.92
C ILE A 95 1.16 -24.70 10.93
N ASP A 96 0.99 -25.55 11.93
CA ASP A 96 2.00 -25.89 12.89
C ASP A 96 2.87 -27.03 12.34
N THR A 97 4.17 -26.83 12.32
CA THR A 97 5.12 -27.73 11.67
C THR A 97 6.30 -28.04 12.57
N GLU A 98 6.73 -29.31 12.52
CA GLU A 98 8.06 -29.75 12.95
C GLU A 98 9.00 -29.63 11.74
N LEU A 99 10.08 -28.89 11.87
CA LEU A 99 11.13 -28.77 10.85
C LEU A 99 12.05 -29.98 10.89
N ALA A 100 12.85 -30.17 9.84
CA ALA A 100 13.78 -31.30 9.75
C ALA A 100 14.83 -31.34 10.88
N ASP A 101 15.12 -30.20 11.50
CA ASP A 101 16.01 -30.05 12.66
C ASP A 101 15.32 -30.31 14.01
N GLY A 102 14.03 -30.69 13.99
CA GLY A 102 13.20 -30.90 15.18
C GLY A 102 12.67 -29.61 15.80
N SER A 103 13.03 -28.44 15.27
CA SER A 103 12.47 -27.17 15.74
C SER A 103 11.02 -26.99 15.28
N ARG A 104 10.25 -26.18 15.99
CA ARG A 104 8.84 -25.95 15.66
C ARG A 104 8.63 -24.57 15.04
N ALA A 105 7.78 -24.50 14.02
CA ALA A 105 7.39 -23.24 13.42
C ALA A 105 5.91 -23.23 13.01
N ILE A 106 5.29 -22.05 13.10
CA ILE A 106 3.96 -21.78 12.58
C ILE A 106 4.10 -21.03 11.26
N PHE A 107 3.49 -21.54 10.21
CA PHE A 107 3.31 -20.86 8.92
C PHE A 107 1.88 -20.34 8.81
N VAL A 108 1.71 -19.09 8.39
CA VAL A 108 0.39 -18.50 8.16
C VAL A 108 0.22 -18.30 6.66
N TYR A 109 -0.73 -19.01 6.07
CA TYR A 109 -1.08 -18.94 4.66
C TYR A 109 -2.37 -18.14 4.48
N ASP A 110 -2.36 -17.18 3.56
CA ASP A 110 -3.57 -16.45 3.16
C ASP A 110 -4.15 -17.05 1.88
N ILE A 111 -5.40 -17.50 1.95
CA ILE A 111 -6.09 -18.23 0.87
C ILE A 111 -6.41 -17.32 -0.32
N THR A 112 -6.65 -16.02 -0.09
CA THR A 112 -6.97 -15.03 -1.13
C THR A 112 -5.70 -14.60 -1.85
N GLU A 113 -4.64 -14.30 -1.11
CA GLU A 113 -3.35 -13.91 -1.67
C GLU A 113 -2.54 -15.11 -2.21
N ARG A 114 -2.95 -16.34 -1.86
CA ARG A 114 -2.32 -17.61 -2.24
C ARG A 114 -0.83 -17.67 -1.91
N ARG A 115 -0.46 -17.21 -0.71
CA ARG A 115 0.94 -17.19 -0.25
C ARG A 115 1.04 -17.28 1.27
N ILE A 116 2.24 -17.65 1.73
CA ILE A 116 2.61 -17.53 3.14
C ILE A 116 2.81 -16.05 3.47
N VAL A 117 2.04 -15.57 4.45
CA VAL A 117 2.07 -14.19 4.95
C VAL A 117 2.74 -14.07 6.32
N GLY A 118 3.11 -15.20 6.94
CA GLY A 118 3.82 -15.19 8.22
C GLY A 118 4.54 -16.49 8.53
N ARG A 119 5.66 -16.38 9.26
CA ARG A 119 6.42 -17.51 9.80
C ARG A 119 6.90 -17.15 11.21
N PHE A 120 6.64 -18.03 12.18
CA PHE A 120 6.99 -17.82 13.57
C PHE A 120 7.69 -19.06 14.14
N SER A 121 8.88 -18.90 14.72
CA SER A 121 9.53 -19.99 15.46
C SER A 121 8.90 -20.14 16.85
N ILE A 122 8.66 -21.38 17.28
CA ILE A 122 8.23 -21.68 18.64
C ILE A 122 9.45 -22.09 19.46
N ARG A 123 9.68 -21.42 20.59
CA ARG A 123 10.76 -21.72 21.53
C ARG A 123 10.22 -21.68 22.96
N ASN A 124 10.68 -22.60 23.79
CA ASN A 124 10.44 -22.55 25.24
C ASN A 124 11.47 -21.61 25.90
N LYS A 125 11.07 -20.99 27.01
CA LYS A 125 11.95 -20.15 27.82
C LYS A 125 12.70 -20.99 28.85
#